data_AF-A0A2D3WAC4-F1
#
_entry.id   AF-A0A2D3WAC4-F1
#
_cell.length_a   1.000
_cell.length_b   1.000
_cell.length_c   1.000
_cell.angle_alpha   90.00
_cell.angle_beta   90.00
_cell.angle_gamma   90.00
#
_symmetry.space_group_name_H-M   'P 1'
#
loop_
_entity.id
_entity.type
_entity.pdbx_description
1 polymer ?
#
loop_
_entity_poly.entity_id
_entity_poly.type
_entity_poly.pdbx_seq_one_letter_code
_entity_poly.pdbx_strand_id
1 'polypeptide(L)'
;MAHTTRMRKGISLVEMIIAIILFAALATIGLKYSKNYLSTELQAMKARVAAAMEQGKQLSDAYKIYTVEYGDLNQTSDLNATATRIMTSLPIPITEITNDTGWEYNSSISTTYTKKAFTIAVDANQSATSDEQYCKLWNRDFNTSITELNVSAGENMGTVDGYLAAGILNFCAGTAGTYTIFVTLP
;
A
#
# COMPACT_ATOMS: atom_id res chain seq x y z
N MET A 1 62.63 -22.80 39.12
CA MET A 1 62.75 -21.38 39.50
C MET A 1 62.42 -20.53 38.29
N ALA A 2 61.55 -19.53 38.47
CA ALA A 2 61.49 -18.24 37.74
C ALA A 2 61.28 -18.26 36.21
N HIS A 3 60.61 -17.31 35.55
CA HIS A 3 59.65 -16.27 35.89
C HIS A 3 59.16 -15.77 34.51
N THR A 4 57.85 -15.83 34.28
CA THR A 4 56.99 -14.92 33.48
C THR A 4 57.64 -13.95 32.48
N THR A 5 57.20 -13.96 31.20
CA THR A 5 56.58 -12.77 30.54
C THR A 5 56.03 -13.03 29.13
N ARG A 6 54.69 -12.98 29.03
CA ARG A 6 53.92 -12.07 28.16
C ARG A 6 54.09 -12.20 26.63
N MET A 7 53.24 -13.01 25.99
CA MET A 7 52.82 -12.69 24.61
C MET A 7 51.91 -11.44 24.64
N ARG A 8 52.51 -10.26 24.47
CA ARG A 8 51.81 -9.11 23.87
C ARG A 8 52.34 -8.96 22.46
N LYS A 9 51.88 -9.80 21.53
CA LYS A 9 51.96 -9.44 20.11
C LYS A 9 50.81 -8.46 19.89
N GLY A 10 51.14 -7.16 19.92
CA GLY A 10 50.26 -6.17 19.31
C GLY A 10 50.01 -6.64 17.88
N ILE A 11 48.74 -6.61 17.46
CA ILE A 11 48.35 -7.07 16.12
C ILE A 11 49.26 -6.36 15.12
N SER A 12 49.88 -7.12 14.23
CA SER A 12 50.69 -6.51 13.17
C SER A 12 49.78 -5.61 12.34
N LEU A 13 50.30 -4.48 11.86
CA LEU A 13 49.57 -3.58 10.95
C LEU A 13 49.01 -4.36 9.74
N VAL A 14 49.72 -5.41 9.31
CA VAL A 14 49.30 -6.32 8.25
C VAL A 14 48.08 -7.16 8.65
N GLU A 15 48.02 -7.67 9.89
CA GLU A 15 46.88 -8.46 10.38
C GLU A 15 45.62 -7.60 10.49
N MET A 16 45.77 -6.33 10.88
CA MET A 16 44.67 -5.36 10.90
C MET A 16 44.13 -5.06 9.49
N ILE A 17 45.03 -4.87 8.51
CA ILE A 17 44.63 -4.63 7.12
C ILE A 17 43.92 -5.85 6.54
N ILE A 18 44.44 -7.05 6.77
CA ILE A 18 43.80 -8.29 6.32
C ILE A 18 42.41 -8.43 6.97
N ALA A 19 42.27 -8.14 8.26
CA ALA A 19 40.98 -8.16 8.94
C ALA A 19 39.99 -7.15 8.35
N ILE A 20 40.42 -5.91 8.07
CA ILE A 20 39.59 -4.88 7.44
C ILE A 20 39.14 -5.30 6.04
N ILE A 21 40.04 -5.89 5.24
CA ILE A 21 39.71 -6.39 3.90
C ILE A 21 38.70 -7.54 4.00
N LEU A 22 38.87 -8.45 4.97
CA LEU A 22 37.92 -9.53 5.23
C LEU A 22 36.55 -9.01 5.67
N PHE A 23 36.50 -8.04 6.58
CA PHE A 23 35.26 -7.38 6.99
C PHE A 23 34.60 -6.64 5.82
N ALA A 24 35.37 -5.98 4.95
CA ALA A 24 34.85 -5.30 3.77
C ALA A 24 34.29 -6.30 2.74
N ALA A 25 34.97 -7.43 2.52
CA ALA A 25 34.50 -8.49 1.63
C ALA A 25 33.22 -9.15 2.18
N LEU A 26 33.18 -9.46 3.48
CA LEU A 26 32.00 -9.98 4.16
C LEU A 26 30.84 -8.99 4.16
N ALA A 27 31.09 -7.68 4.33
CA ALA A 27 30.08 -6.64 4.21
C ALA A 27 29.56 -6.50 2.78
N THR A 28 30.42 -6.67 1.77
CA THR A 28 30.02 -6.62 0.35
C THR A 28 29.15 -7.82 -0.02
N ILE A 29 29.50 -9.01 0.45
CA ILE A 29 28.68 -10.24 0.34
C ILE A 29 27.38 -10.04 1.11
N GLY A 30 27.45 -9.55 2.35
CA GLY A 30 26.31 -9.20 3.18
C GLY A 30 25.35 -8.22 2.49
N LEU A 31 25.85 -7.19 1.80
CA LEU A 31 25.04 -6.24 1.02
C LEU A 31 24.47 -6.85 -0.27
N LYS A 32 25.23 -7.73 -0.94
CA LYS A 32 24.80 -8.39 -2.18
C LYS A 32 23.72 -9.45 -1.91
N TYR A 33 23.80 -10.16 -0.79
CA TYR A 33 22.79 -11.10 -0.31
C TYR A 33 21.72 -10.44 0.58
N SER A 34 21.96 -9.25 1.13
CA SER A 34 20.94 -8.39 1.77
C SER A 34 19.88 -7.92 0.77
N LYS A 35 20.22 -7.82 -0.52
CA LYS A 35 19.22 -7.64 -1.58
C LYS A 35 18.24 -8.81 -1.70
N ASN A 36 18.56 -10.01 -1.19
CA ASN A 36 17.58 -11.10 -1.03
C ASN A 36 16.76 -10.99 0.27
N TYR A 37 17.06 -10.03 1.15
CA TYR A 37 16.33 -9.71 2.39
C TYR A 37 15.44 -8.46 2.27
N LEU A 38 15.57 -7.68 1.19
CA LEU A 38 14.55 -6.72 0.80
C LEU A 38 13.46 -7.50 0.07
N SER A 39 12.29 -7.66 0.68
CA SER A 39 11.12 -8.14 -0.05
C SER A 39 10.78 -7.08 -1.12
N THR A 40 11.35 -7.26 -2.31
CA THR A 40 11.08 -6.44 -3.50
C THR A 40 9.60 -6.49 -3.84
N GLU A 41 8.96 -7.62 -3.58
CA GLU A 41 7.51 -7.80 -3.71
C GLU A 41 6.73 -6.89 -2.75
N LEU A 42 7.07 -6.87 -1.45
CA LEU A 42 6.39 -6.00 -0.49
C LEU A 42 6.62 -4.52 -0.81
N GLN A 43 7.81 -4.14 -1.28
CA GLN A 43 8.09 -2.77 -1.72
C GLN A 43 7.30 -2.40 -2.99
N ALA A 44 7.21 -3.31 -3.96
CA ALA A 44 6.40 -3.14 -5.15
C ALA A 44 4.91 -3.00 -4.80
N MET A 45 4.40 -3.84 -3.90
CA MET A 45 3.03 -3.76 -3.39
C MET A 45 2.77 -2.42 -2.70
N LYS A 46 3.68 -1.95 -1.83
CA LYS A 46 3.58 -0.63 -1.21
C LYS A 46 3.55 0.50 -2.23
N ALA A 47 4.40 0.43 -3.27
CA ALA A 47 4.42 1.43 -4.34
C ALA A 47 3.10 1.46 -5.13
N ARG A 48 2.53 0.29 -5.42
CA ARG A 48 1.23 0.15 -6.09
C ARG A 48 0.08 0.69 -5.23
N VAL A 49 0.07 0.37 -3.93
CA VAL A 49 -0.90 0.94 -2.98
C VAL A 49 -0.78 2.45 -2.93
N ALA A 50 0.44 3.00 -2.82
CA ALA A 50 0.65 4.45 -2.83
C ALA A 50 0.17 5.10 -4.14
N ALA A 51 0.39 4.46 -5.29
CA ALA A 51 -0.14 4.92 -6.57
C ALA A 51 -1.68 4.90 -6.59
N ALA A 52 -2.33 3.84 -6.10
CA ALA A 52 -3.79 3.77 -6.00
C ALA A 52 -4.34 4.87 -5.05
N MET A 53 -3.66 5.12 -3.92
CA MET A 53 -4.04 6.20 -3.01
C MET A 53 -4.01 7.57 -3.68
N GLU A 54 -2.97 7.84 -4.48
CA GLU A 54 -2.86 9.09 -5.23
C GLU A 54 -3.97 9.21 -6.30
N GLN A 55 -4.33 8.11 -6.98
CA GLN A 55 -5.47 8.11 -7.90
C GLN A 55 -6.79 8.42 -7.18
N GLY A 56 -7.04 7.80 -6.03
CA GLY A 56 -8.23 8.06 -5.20
C GLY A 56 -8.31 9.51 -4.74
N LYS A 57 -7.17 10.11 -4.36
CA LYS A 57 -7.08 11.53 -3.99
C LYS A 57 -7.42 12.45 -5.17
N GLN A 58 -6.85 12.19 -6.35
CA GLN A 58 -7.14 12.97 -7.56
C GLN A 58 -8.63 12.93 -7.91
N LEU A 59 -9.28 11.77 -7.77
CA LEU A 59 -10.72 11.62 -7.98
C LEU A 59 -11.55 12.36 -6.94
N SER A 60 -11.17 12.29 -5.67
CA SER A 60 -11.80 13.05 -4.58
C SER A 60 -11.74 14.57 -4.85
N ASP A 61 -10.58 15.07 -5.28
CA ASP A 61 -10.41 16.50 -5.56
C ASP A 61 -11.17 16.91 -6.83
N ALA A 62 -11.19 16.08 -7.87
CA ALA A 62 -12.03 16.29 -9.05
C ALA A 62 -13.52 16.30 -8.71
N TYR A 63 -13.99 15.42 -7.82
CA TYR A 63 -15.37 15.39 -7.34
C TYR A 63 -15.74 16.69 -6.61
N LYS A 64 -14.85 17.26 -5.78
CA LYS A 64 -15.12 18.54 -5.11
C LYS A 64 -15.31 19.69 -6.12
N ILE A 65 -14.54 19.71 -7.20
CA ILE A 65 -14.68 20.72 -8.25
C ILE A 65 -16.00 20.49 -9.00
N TYR A 66 -16.26 19.25 -9.42
CA TYR A 66 -17.49 18.87 -10.12
C TYR A 66 -18.73 19.26 -9.33
N THR A 67 -18.73 18.98 -8.02
CA THR A 67 -19.89 19.22 -7.16
C THR A 67 -20.24 20.68 -6.96
N VAL A 68 -19.24 21.55 -6.98
CA VAL A 68 -19.46 23.00 -6.93
C VAL A 68 -20.10 23.52 -8.22
N GLU A 69 -19.75 22.95 -9.37
CA GLU A 69 -20.17 23.47 -10.68
C GLU A 69 -21.44 22.81 -11.23
N TYR A 70 -21.61 21.51 -11.01
CA TYR A 70 -22.62 20.68 -11.67
C TYR A 70 -23.55 19.96 -10.68
N GLY A 71 -23.29 20.05 -9.38
CA GLY A 71 -24.00 19.29 -8.37
C GLY A 71 -23.52 17.84 -8.30
N ASP A 72 -24.40 16.89 -8.05
CA ASP A 72 -23.95 15.54 -7.71
C ASP A 72 -23.38 14.75 -8.91
N LEU A 73 -22.37 13.93 -8.63
CA LEU A 73 -21.82 13.00 -9.60
C LEU A 73 -22.71 11.75 -9.68
N ASN A 74 -22.93 11.20 -10.88
CA ASN A 74 -23.65 9.93 -11.05
C ASN A 74 -22.71 8.76 -11.35
N GLN A 75 -21.62 9.02 -12.07
CA GLN A 75 -20.64 8.01 -12.48
C GLN A 75 -19.25 8.65 -12.67
N THR A 76 -18.18 7.87 -12.54
CA THR A 76 -16.80 8.37 -12.67
C THR A 76 -16.53 9.04 -14.02
N SER A 77 -17.14 8.55 -15.11
CA SER A 77 -16.99 9.10 -16.46
C SER A 77 -17.54 10.52 -16.64
N ASP A 78 -18.36 11.01 -15.70
CA ASP A 78 -18.82 12.39 -15.75
C ASP A 78 -17.68 13.38 -15.43
N LEU A 79 -16.58 12.92 -14.80
CA LEU A 79 -15.41 13.76 -14.51
C LEU A 79 -14.56 14.05 -15.76
N ASN A 80 -14.61 13.20 -16.79
CA ASN A 80 -13.89 13.40 -18.05
C ASN A 80 -14.82 13.55 -19.27
N ALA A 81 -16.13 13.68 -19.04
CA ALA A 81 -17.10 13.91 -20.10
C ALA A 81 -16.84 15.24 -20.82
N THR A 82 -17.16 15.31 -22.11
CA THR A 82 -16.88 16.51 -22.93
C THR A 82 -17.57 17.77 -22.40
N ALA A 83 -18.70 17.63 -21.71
CA ALA A 83 -19.51 18.74 -21.20
C ALA A 83 -18.97 19.36 -19.88
N THR A 84 -18.17 18.61 -19.11
CA THR A 84 -17.75 18.97 -17.75
C THR A 84 -16.22 19.08 -17.68
N ARG A 85 -15.51 18.10 -18.26
CA ARG A 85 -14.05 18.04 -18.48
C ARG A 85 -13.24 18.57 -17.28
N ILE A 86 -13.58 18.13 -16.07
CA ILE A 86 -12.82 18.41 -14.85
C ILE A 86 -11.46 17.71 -14.88
N MET A 87 -11.42 16.50 -15.45
CA MET A 87 -10.21 15.72 -15.68
C MET A 87 -9.96 15.55 -17.18
N THR A 88 -8.69 15.61 -17.57
CA THR A 88 -8.28 15.32 -18.97
C THR A 88 -8.48 13.84 -19.32
N SER A 89 -8.23 12.95 -18.37
CA SER A 89 -8.44 11.51 -18.48
C SER A 89 -8.68 10.93 -17.10
N LEU A 90 -9.44 9.82 -17.03
CA LEU A 90 -9.55 9.06 -15.79
C LEU A 90 -8.23 8.34 -15.48
N PRO A 91 -7.94 8.06 -14.20
CA PRO A 91 -6.78 7.26 -13.82
C PRO A 91 -6.81 5.87 -14.45
N ILE A 92 -5.65 5.40 -14.91
CA ILE A 92 -5.51 4.06 -15.48
C ILE A 92 -5.52 3.03 -14.32
N PRO A 93 -6.29 1.94 -14.42
CA PRO A 93 -6.29 0.89 -13.39
C PRO A 93 -4.89 0.32 -13.14
N ILE A 94 -4.58 0.00 -11.88
CA ILE A 94 -3.35 -0.70 -11.52
C ILE A 94 -3.63 -2.20 -11.63
N THR A 95 -3.13 -2.82 -12.69
CA THR A 95 -3.47 -4.19 -13.10
C THR A 95 -3.01 -5.26 -12.11
N GLU A 96 -2.15 -4.93 -11.15
CA GLU A 96 -1.76 -5.85 -10.08
C GLU A 96 -2.61 -5.71 -8.81
N ILE A 97 -3.57 -4.77 -8.80
CA ILE A 97 -4.58 -4.61 -7.75
C ILE A 97 -5.96 -5.07 -8.27
N THR A 98 -6.34 -4.67 -9.49
CA THR A 98 -7.65 -4.97 -10.11
C THR A 98 -7.52 -5.58 -11.52
N ASN A 99 -8.41 -6.52 -11.89
CA ASN A 99 -8.47 -7.18 -13.20
C ASN A 99 -9.17 -6.33 -14.30
N ASP A 100 -8.83 -5.05 -14.41
CA ASP A 100 -9.28 -4.08 -15.45
C ASP A 100 -10.48 -3.17 -15.10
N THR A 101 -11.16 -3.32 -13.96
CA THR A 101 -12.11 -2.30 -13.48
C THR A 101 -11.36 -1.22 -12.70
N GLY A 102 -11.33 -0.01 -13.26
CA GLY A 102 -10.79 1.18 -12.59
C GLY A 102 -11.64 1.64 -11.42
N TRP A 103 -11.43 2.89 -11.01
CA TRP A 103 -12.23 3.48 -9.94
C TRP A 103 -13.68 3.70 -10.36
N GLU A 104 -14.59 3.17 -9.56
CA GLU A 104 -16.03 3.31 -9.72
C GLU A 104 -16.59 4.28 -8.69
N TYR A 105 -17.53 5.12 -9.11
CA TYR A 105 -18.25 5.99 -8.20
C TYR A 105 -19.44 5.23 -7.62
N ASN A 106 -19.46 5.11 -6.30
CA ASN A 106 -20.50 4.43 -5.54
C ASN A 106 -21.19 5.44 -4.61
N SER A 107 -22.39 5.86 -5.01
CA SER A 107 -23.24 6.79 -4.27
C SER A 107 -24.00 6.16 -3.10
N SER A 108 -23.90 4.84 -2.92
CA SER A 108 -24.72 4.06 -1.99
C SER A 108 -23.91 3.45 -0.82
N ILE A 109 -22.66 3.88 -0.62
CA ILE A 109 -21.68 3.24 0.28
C ILE A 109 -22.18 3.04 1.70
N SER A 110 -22.97 3.98 2.23
CA SER A 110 -23.71 3.76 3.46
C SER A 110 -24.93 4.67 3.51
N THR A 111 -26.09 4.05 3.40
CA THR A 111 -27.41 4.68 3.52
C THR A 111 -27.62 5.32 4.90
N THR A 112 -26.91 4.85 5.92
CA THR A 112 -26.96 5.39 7.30
C THR A 112 -26.10 6.65 7.44
N TYR A 113 -24.91 6.69 6.81
CA TYR A 113 -23.98 7.82 6.95
C TYR A 113 -24.12 8.86 5.83
N THR A 114 -24.96 8.61 4.83
CA THR A 114 -25.19 9.48 3.66
C THR A 114 -23.89 9.85 2.95
N LYS A 115 -22.99 8.87 2.82
CA LYS A 115 -21.66 9.04 2.21
C LYS A 115 -21.61 8.50 0.79
N LYS A 116 -20.70 9.07 0.00
CA LYS A 116 -20.33 8.59 -1.33
C LYS A 116 -18.92 8.05 -1.29
N ALA A 117 -18.53 7.25 -2.26
CA ALA A 117 -17.17 6.77 -2.35
C ALA A 117 -16.73 6.56 -3.78
N PHE A 118 -15.42 6.66 -3.99
CA PHE A 118 -14.77 5.96 -5.09
C PHE A 118 -14.31 4.60 -4.58
N THR A 119 -14.60 3.56 -5.35
CA THR A 119 -14.28 2.17 -5.02
C THR A 119 -13.43 1.53 -6.09
N ILE A 120 -12.54 0.64 -5.67
CA ILE A 120 -11.77 -0.23 -6.57
C ILE A 120 -11.72 -1.63 -5.98
N ALA A 121 -12.02 -2.63 -6.79
CA ALA A 121 -11.90 -4.02 -6.40
C ALA A 121 -10.42 -4.39 -6.22
N VAL A 122 -10.13 -5.27 -5.26
CA VAL A 122 -8.81 -5.88 -5.12
C VAL A 122 -8.99 -7.36 -5.48
N ASP A 123 -8.83 -7.66 -6.76
CA ASP A 123 -9.14 -8.97 -7.36
C ASP A 123 -8.16 -9.40 -8.47
N ALA A 124 -7.11 -8.63 -8.74
CA ALA A 124 -6.13 -8.94 -9.78
C ALA A 124 -5.36 -10.24 -9.51
N ASN A 125 -5.15 -10.54 -8.23
CA ASN A 125 -4.28 -11.62 -7.86
C ASN A 125 -5.13 -12.86 -7.61
N GLN A 126 -5.07 -13.84 -8.52
CA GLN A 126 -5.66 -15.17 -8.30
C GLN A 126 -4.90 -16.00 -7.24
N SER A 127 -4.35 -15.34 -6.22
CA SER A 127 -3.60 -15.87 -5.10
C SER A 127 -4.37 -15.59 -3.82
N ALA A 128 -4.63 -16.64 -3.03
CA ALA A 128 -5.46 -16.60 -1.82
C ALA A 128 -4.94 -15.71 -0.67
N THR A 129 -3.82 -15.01 -0.86
CA THR A 129 -3.21 -14.13 0.16
C THR A 129 -2.74 -12.78 -0.38
N SER A 130 -2.69 -12.58 -1.70
CA SER A 130 -2.10 -11.35 -2.24
C SER A 130 -3.06 -10.17 -2.11
N ASP A 131 -4.35 -10.39 -2.34
CA ASP A 131 -5.38 -9.35 -2.21
C ASP A 131 -5.54 -8.92 -0.74
N GLU A 132 -5.46 -9.87 0.19
CA GLU A 132 -5.38 -9.60 1.62
C GLU A 132 -4.18 -8.70 1.95
N GLN A 133 -3.00 -8.95 1.37
CA GLN A 133 -1.82 -8.11 1.62
C GLN A 133 -2.02 -6.69 1.10
N TYR A 134 -2.59 -6.51 -0.09
CA TYR A 134 -2.90 -5.18 -0.61
C TYR A 134 -3.90 -4.44 0.29
N CYS A 135 -4.94 -5.13 0.75
CA CYS A 135 -5.95 -4.57 1.64
C CYS A 135 -5.37 -4.17 3.01
N LYS A 136 -4.50 -5.02 3.58
CA LYS A 136 -3.82 -4.76 4.85
C LYS A 136 -2.78 -3.64 4.75
N LEU A 137 -2.07 -3.57 3.62
CA LEU A 137 -1.14 -2.48 3.32
C LEU A 137 -1.86 -1.14 3.21
N TRP A 138 -3.02 -1.12 2.55
CA TRP A 138 -3.89 0.05 2.49
C TRP A 138 -4.36 0.45 3.89
N ASN A 139 -4.84 -0.53 4.68
CA ASN A 139 -5.35 -0.29 6.02
C ASN A 139 -4.30 0.26 7.00
N ARG A 140 -3.05 -0.17 6.85
CA ARG A 140 -1.94 0.35 7.66
C ARG A 140 -1.72 1.85 7.45
N ASP A 141 -1.95 2.36 6.24
CA ASP A 141 -1.57 3.75 5.93
C ASP A 141 -2.29 4.76 6.83
N PHE A 142 -3.56 4.50 7.18
CA PHE A 142 -4.32 5.31 8.14
C PHE A 142 -4.34 4.72 9.55
N ASN A 143 -4.12 3.41 9.72
CA ASN A 143 -4.00 2.79 11.03
C ASN A 143 -2.57 2.30 11.28
N THR A 144 -1.76 3.16 11.88
CA THR A 144 -0.36 2.87 12.24
C THR A 144 -0.21 1.79 13.31
N SER A 145 -1.30 1.36 13.96
CA SER A 145 -1.26 0.22 14.88
C SER A 145 -1.14 -1.13 14.16
N ILE A 146 -1.36 -1.17 12.84
CA ILE A 146 -1.17 -2.38 12.03
C ILE A 146 0.33 -2.55 11.75
N THR A 147 1.02 -3.28 12.62
CA THR A 147 2.46 -3.54 12.48
C THR A 147 2.76 -4.84 11.74
N GLU A 148 1.84 -5.80 11.81
CA GLU A 148 1.95 -7.10 11.12
C GLU A 148 1.37 -6.99 9.70
N LEU A 149 2.09 -7.50 8.71
CA LEU A 149 1.68 -7.52 7.29
C LEU A 149 1.53 -8.93 6.74
N ASN A 150 1.92 -9.94 7.52
CA ASN A 150 1.56 -11.31 7.25
C ASN A 150 0.03 -11.41 7.25
N VAL A 151 -0.50 -12.07 6.23
CA VAL A 151 -1.92 -12.33 6.10
C VAL A 151 -2.17 -13.82 6.06
N SER A 152 -3.32 -14.22 6.58
CA SER A 152 -3.84 -15.57 6.39
C SER A 152 -4.82 -15.56 5.24
N ALA A 153 -4.95 -16.69 4.53
CA ALA A 153 -5.96 -16.82 3.49
C ALA A 153 -7.36 -16.60 4.08
N GLY A 154 -8.13 -15.69 3.47
CA GLY A 154 -9.46 -15.33 3.93
C GLY A 154 -9.52 -14.49 5.21
N GLU A 155 -8.46 -13.73 5.49
CA GLU A 155 -8.44 -12.78 6.59
C GLU A 155 -9.55 -11.72 6.42
N ASN A 156 -10.38 -11.56 7.47
CA ASN A 156 -11.44 -10.57 7.45
C ASN A 156 -10.86 -9.16 7.65
N MET A 157 -11.09 -8.28 6.67
CA MET A 157 -10.59 -6.91 6.66
C MET A 157 -11.59 -5.92 7.25
N GLY A 158 -12.61 -6.39 7.96
CA GLY A 158 -13.65 -5.56 8.56
C GLY A 158 -14.80 -5.22 7.61
N THR A 159 -15.74 -4.41 8.10
CA THR A 159 -16.94 -4.00 7.37
C THR A 159 -16.93 -2.50 7.09
N VAL A 160 -17.56 -2.11 5.98
CA VAL A 160 -17.76 -0.71 5.59
C VAL A 160 -18.39 0.10 6.73
N ASP A 161 -19.46 -0.42 7.34
CA ASP A 161 -20.13 0.24 8.45
C ASP A 161 -19.23 0.41 9.68
N GLY A 162 -18.38 -0.56 9.98
CA GLY A 162 -17.44 -0.48 11.10
C GLY A 162 -16.41 0.64 10.92
N TYR A 163 -15.86 0.77 9.72
CA TYR A 163 -14.90 1.83 9.41
C TYR A 163 -15.56 3.21 9.43
N LEU A 164 -16.74 3.35 8.82
CA LEU A 164 -17.45 4.62 8.80
C LEU A 164 -17.95 5.04 10.18
N ALA A 165 -18.41 4.11 11.01
CA ALA A 165 -18.76 4.38 12.41
C ALA A 165 -17.55 4.90 13.22
N ALA A 166 -16.35 4.44 12.90
CA ALA A 166 -15.10 4.91 13.50
C ALA A 166 -14.57 6.22 12.89
N GLY A 167 -15.27 6.81 11.91
CA GLY A 167 -14.86 8.04 11.23
C GLY A 167 -13.71 7.84 10.24
N ILE A 168 -13.43 6.61 9.83
CA ILE A 168 -12.35 6.28 8.89
C ILE A 168 -12.90 6.42 7.47
N LEU A 169 -12.35 7.37 6.71
CA LEU A 169 -12.86 7.72 5.39
C LEU A 169 -12.13 7.01 4.24
N ASN A 170 -10.95 6.46 4.48
CA ASN A 170 -10.21 5.66 3.51
C ASN A 170 -9.94 4.32 4.13
N PHE A 171 -10.40 3.23 3.52
CA PHE A 171 -10.24 1.89 4.08
C PHE A 171 -10.36 0.84 2.99
N CYS A 172 -9.82 -0.34 3.25
CA CYS A 172 -10.11 -1.53 2.49
C CYS A 172 -10.90 -2.48 3.37
N ALA A 173 -12.06 -2.93 2.90
CA ALA A 173 -12.97 -3.81 3.63
C ALA A 173 -13.35 -5.00 2.74
N GLY A 174 -13.75 -6.09 3.39
CA GLY A 174 -14.14 -7.30 2.68
C GLY A 174 -13.78 -8.60 3.40
N THR A 175 -14.18 -9.68 2.75
CA THR A 175 -13.95 -11.06 3.18
C THR A 175 -13.27 -11.85 2.06
N ALA A 176 -12.80 -13.05 2.37
CA ALA A 176 -12.09 -13.95 1.46
C ALA A 176 -12.54 -13.86 -0.02
N GLY A 177 -11.67 -13.37 -0.89
CA GLY A 177 -11.89 -13.28 -2.33
C GLY A 177 -12.77 -12.11 -2.80
N THR A 178 -13.23 -11.25 -1.88
CA THR A 178 -14.01 -10.05 -2.19
C THR A 178 -13.53 -8.89 -1.31
N TYR A 179 -12.44 -8.26 -1.72
CA TYR A 179 -11.89 -7.08 -1.06
C TYR A 179 -12.14 -5.85 -1.93
N THR A 180 -12.45 -4.73 -1.29
CA THR A 180 -12.70 -3.47 -1.98
C THR A 180 -12.07 -2.35 -1.19
N ILE A 181 -11.35 -1.49 -1.89
CA ILE A 181 -10.84 -0.25 -1.37
C ILE A 181 -11.91 0.82 -1.53
N PHE A 182 -12.09 1.62 -0.49
CA PHE A 182 -13.05 2.70 -0.39
C PHE A 182 -12.31 4.00 -0.09
N VAL A 183 -12.54 5.00 -0.93
CA VAL A 183 -12.16 6.41 -0.71
C VAL A 183 -13.46 7.19 -0.57
N THR A 184 -13.88 7.41 0.67
CA THR A 184 -15.19 7.99 0.97
C THR A 184 -15.13 9.52 1.01
N LEU A 185 -16.20 10.12 0.55
CA LEU A 185 -16.37 11.55 0.35
C LEU A 185 -17.44 12.05 1.34
N PRO A 186 -17.31 13.30 1.81
CA PRO A 186 -18.22 13.86 2.80
C PRO A 186 -19.67 13.91 2.32
#